data_AF-A0A061QUF8-F1
#
_entry.id   AF-A0A061QUF8-F1
#
_cell.length_a   1.000
_cell.length_b   1.000
_cell.length_c   1.000
_cell.angle_alpha   90.00
_cell.angle_beta   90.00
_cell.angle_gamma   90.00
#
_symmetry.space_group_name_H-M   'P 1'
#
loop_
_entity.id
_entity.type
_entity.pdbx_description
1 polymer ?
#
loop_
_entity_poly.entity_id
_entity_poly.type
_entity_poly.pdbx_seq_one_letter_code
_entity_poly.pdbx_strand_id
1 'polypeptide(L)'
;MRSSSSQQSESELVVSQQLGSTAPSLSPKLSMVSLGCPKNTVDGEVMLGDLYRQGFDITDEHEEADAIVVNTCAFVEDAKMESIEAIVEAAQLKQTGKAKKIVVTGCLAQRYSEELADQLPEADLVVGFEQYTGLPAAIRSSLGLNAGVDATEYAQRSRVQVGTATVPFRPEFDRFRLTPSHTAYLRVAEGCDHACTFCAIPGFRGRFRSKGYSTS
;
A
#
# COMPACT_ATOMS: atom_id res chain seq x y z
N MET A 1 30.56 42.53 33.81
CA MET A 1 29.84 42.40 35.10
C MET A 1 28.35 42.30 34.81
N ARG A 2 27.70 41.23 35.32
CA ARG A 2 26.26 40.91 35.41
C ARG A 2 25.54 40.64 34.06
N SER A 3 25.12 39.42 33.67
CA SER A 3 24.34 38.30 34.28
C SER A 3 22.82 38.54 34.35
N SER A 4 22.05 37.83 33.51
CA SER A 4 20.67 37.32 33.70
C SER A 4 20.15 36.83 32.33
N SER A 5 20.11 35.55 31.99
CA SER A 5 19.27 34.43 32.48
C SER A 5 17.81 34.49 32.02
N SER A 6 17.38 33.36 31.44
CA SER A 6 16.03 32.75 31.40
C SER A 6 14.89 33.45 30.65
N GLN A 7 14.39 32.78 29.60
CA GLN A 7 13.02 32.23 29.57
C GLN A 7 12.83 31.39 28.29
N GLN A 8 12.90 30.06 28.47
CA GLN A 8 12.25 29.07 27.61
C GLN A 8 10.87 28.81 28.24
N SER A 9 9.78 28.89 27.48
CA SER A 9 8.40 28.58 27.93
C SER A 9 7.82 27.47 27.05
N GLU A 10 7.72 26.23 27.56
CA GLU A 10 6.49 25.67 28.17
C GLU A 10 5.33 25.38 27.19
N SER A 11 5.57 24.63 26.10
CA SER A 11 4.44 24.02 25.36
C SER A 11 4.65 22.57 24.89
N GLU A 12 5.78 21.93 25.22
CA GLU A 12 6.13 20.59 24.72
C GLU A 12 5.81 19.42 25.68
N LEU A 13 5.03 19.66 26.74
CA LEU A 13 4.97 18.74 27.88
C LEU A 13 3.56 18.31 28.30
N VAL A 14 2.66 18.01 27.36
CA VAL A 14 1.41 17.30 27.70
C VAL A 14 0.91 16.43 26.54
N VAL A 15 1.58 15.32 26.20
CA VAL A 15 0.93 14.03 25.84
C VAL A 15 2.01 12.93 25.93
N SER A 16 2.35 12.51 27.14
CA SER A 16 3.15 11.30 27.34
C SER A 16 2.79 10.73 28.70
N GLN A 17 1.77 9.86 28.72
CA GLN A 17 1.62 8.73 29.65
C GLN A 17 0.22 8.11 29.48
N GLN A 18 0.16 6.93 28.87
CA GLN A 18 -0.47 5.71 29.41
C GLN A 18 -0.78 4.71 28.29
N LEU A 19 0.22 3.88 27.94
CA LEU A 19 -0.01 2.51 27.48
C LEU A 19 1.08 1.65 28.11
N GLY A 20 0.66 0.61 28.81
CA GLY A 20 1.51 -0.28 29.61
C GLY A 20 2.59 -0.95 28.77
N SER A 21 3.76 -1.08 29.39
CA SER A 21 4.93 -1.75 28.83
C SER A 21 4.69 -3.25 28.65
N THR A 22 4.62 -3.67 27.39
CA THR A 22 5.03 -5.00 26.93
C THR A 22 6.25 -4.80 26.04
N ALA A 23 7.25 -5.69 26.14
CA ALA A 23 8.48 -5.61 25.34
C ALA A 23 8.19 -5.31 23.85
N PRO A 24 9.01 -4.50 23.15
CA PRO A 24 8.74 -4.15 21.77
C PRO A 24 8.86 -5.40 20.90
N SER A 25 7.74 -6.00 20.52
CA SER A 25 7.68 -6.71 19.26
C SER A 25 7.86 -5.65 18.18
N LEU A 26 9.04 -5.57 17.56
CA LEU A 26 9.32 -4.60 16.50
C LEU A 26 8.25 -4.73 15.41
N SER A 27 7.42 -3.70 15.25
CA SER A 27 6.46 -3.60 14.16
C SER A 27 7.24 -3.62 12.83
N PRO A 28 6.87 -4.48 11.86
CA PRO A 28 7.57 -4.51 10.59
C PRO A 28 7.41 -3.17 9.86
N LYS A 29 8.51 -2.65 9.31
CA LYS A 29 8.49 -1.39 8.56
C LYS A 29 8.07 -1.64 7.11
N LEU A 30 7.20 -0.79 6.58
CA LEU A 30 6.78 -0.80 5.18
C LEU A 30 7.06 0.55 4.55
N SER A 31 7.53 0.53 3.31
CA SER A 31 7.53 1.72 2.44
C SER A 31 6.68 1.44 1.20
N MET A 32 6.30 2.49 0.49
CA MET A 32 5.51 2.37 -0.74
C MET A 32 6.05 3.25 -1.85
N VAL A 33 6.16 2.69 -3.04
CA VAL A 33 6.29 3.42 -4.30
C VAL A 33 4.91 3.48 -4.93
N SER A 34 4.33 4.67 -5.04
CA SER A 34 2.99 4.87 -5.60
C SER A 34 3.05 5.51 -6.98
N LEU A 35 2.60 4.79 -8.01
CA LEU A 35 2.66 5.21 -9.41
C LEU A 35 1.28 5.41 -10.02
N GLY A 36 1.26 6.08 -11.17
CA GLY A 36 0.06 6.19 -12.00
C GLY A 36 -0.83 7.38 -11.67
N CYS A 37 -2.11 7.11 -11.40
CA CYS A 37 -3.15 8.13 -11.42
C CYS A 37 -3.75 8.41 -10.03
N PRO A 38 -4.52 9.50 -9.86
CA PRO A 38 -5.15 9.85 -8.58
C PRO A 38 -5.99 8.74 -7.93
N LYS A 39 -6.63 7.88 -8.72
CA LYS A 39 -7.37 6.73 -8.18
C LYS A 39 -6.43 5.71 -7.53
N ASN A 40 -5.28 5.47 -8.16
CA ASN A 40 -4.26 4.58 -7.64
C ASN A 40 -3.63 5.13 -6.36
N THR A 41 -3.43 6.46 -6.29
CA THR A 41 -3.01 7.14 -5.05
C THR A 41 -4.03 6.90 -3.94
N VAL A 42 -5.33 7.09 -4.19
CA VAL A 42 -6.37 6.83 -3.18
C VAL A 42 -6.34 5.36 -2.72
N ASP A 43 -6.17 4.40 -3.63
CA ASP A 43 -6.04 2.98 -3.25
C ASP A 43 -4.83 2.76 -2.33
N GLY A 44 -3.69 3.36 -2.64
CA GLY A 44 -2.47 3.30 -1.83
C GLY A 44 -2.66 3.91 -0.43
N GLU A 45 -3.28 5.09 -0.34
CA GLU A 45 -3.54 5.77 0.94
C GLU A 45 -4.46 4.95 1.86
N VAL A 46 -5.49 4.31 1.30
CA VAL A 46 -6.38 3.41 2.06
C VAL A 46 -5.60 2.18 2.51
N MET A 47 -4.88 1.55 1.59
CA MET A 47 -4.07 0.36 1.88
C MET A 47 -3.05 0.59 2.99
N LEU A 48 -2.31 1.70 2.94
CA LEU A 48 -1.35 2.08 3.98
C LEU A 48 -2.03 2.35 5.32
N GLY A 49 -3.18 3.02 5.31
CA GLY A 49 -3.98 3.23 6.52
C GLY A 49 -4.42 1.92 7.17
N ASP A 50 -4.81 0.92 6.37
CA ASP A 50 -5.16 -0.40 6.89
C ASP A 50 -3.97 -1.17 7.44
N LEU A 51 -2.84 -1.13 6.74
CA LEU A 51 -1.60 -1.76 7.18
C LEU A 51 -1.12 -1.15 8.50
N TYR A 52 -1.15 0.18 8.60
CA TYR A 52 -0.81 0.89 9.82
C TYR A 52 -1.68 0.45 11.01
N ARG A 53 -3.00 0.40 10.83
CA ARG A 53 -3.94 -0.09 11.87
C ARG A 53 -3.72 -1.55 12.26
N GLN A 54 -3.11 -2.33 11.38
CA GLN A 54 -2.76 -3.73 11.62
C GLN A 54 -1.35 -3.90 12.21
N GLY A 55 -0.72 -2.83 12.71
CA GLY A 55 0.54 -2.87 13.44
C GLY A 55 1.77 -2.99 12.56
N PHE A 56 1.72 -2.40 11.36
CA PHE A 56 2.89 -2.11 10.55
C PHE A 56 3.30 -0.65 10.75
N ASP A 57 4.60 -0.38 10.77
CA ASP A 57 5.12 0.99 10.76
C ASP A 57 5.33 1.43 9.31
N ILE A 58 4.95 2.65 8.95
CA ILE A 58 5.15 3.20 7.61
C ILE A 58 6.38 4.11 7.61
N THR A 59 7.27 3.94 6.64
CA THR A 59 8.50 4.72 6.48
C THR A 59 8.62 5.24 5.05
N ASP A 60 9.13 6.46 4.90
CA ASP A 60 9.46 7.05 3.60
C ASP A 60 10.83 6.56 3.08
N GLU A 61 11.69 6.03 3.97
CA GLU A 61 12.99 5.48 3.59
C GLU A 61 12.87 4.01 3.15
N HIS A 62 13.14 3.75 1.87
CA HIS A 62 12.93 2.42 1.28
C HIS A 62 13.94 1.38 1.78
N GLU A 63 15.17 1.81 2.05
CA GLU A 63 16.31 1.02 2.52
C GLU A 63 16.11 0.49 3.93
N GLU A 64 15.28 1.16 4.74
CA GLU A 64 14.95 0.76 6.10
C GLU A 64 13.74 -0.18 6.20
N ALA A 65 12.94 -0.28 5.13
CA ALA A 65 11.71 -1.06 5.15
C ALA A 65 12.02 -2.57 5.23
N ASP A 66 11.16 -3.35 5.89
CA ASP A 66 11.18 -4.81 5.81
C ASP A 66 10.50 -5.30 4.52
N ALA A 67 9.49 -4.57 4.03
CA ALA A 67 8.89 -4.80 2.72
C ALA A 67 8.57 -3.49 2.00
N ILE A 68 8.73 -3.50 0.68
CA ILE A 68 8.41 -2.38 -0.20
C ILE A 68 7.16 -2.75 -1.01
N VAL A 69 6.12 -1.91 -0.91
CA VAL A 69 4.91 -2.05 -1.71
C VAL A 69 5.04 -1.20 -2.97
N VAL A 70 5.01 -1.81 -4.14
CA VAL A 70 5.02 -1.10 -5.42
C VAL A 70 3.59 -1.08 -5.96
N ASN A 71 2.93 0.07 -5.86
CA ASN A 71 1.56 0.29 -6.34
C ASN A 71 1.59 0.79 -7.79
N THR A 72 1.44 -0.16 -8.71
CA THR A 72 1.71 -0.03 -10.14
C THR A 72 0.56 0.53 -10.97
N CYS A 73 0.89 1.07 -12.14
CA CYS A 73 -0.04 1.52 -13.16
C CYS A 73 0.01 0.59 -14.40
N ALA A 74 -1.10 0.51 -15.14
CA ALA A 74 -1.17 -0.26 -16.39
C ALA A 74 -2.03 0.42 -17.47
N PHE A 75 -2.22 1.73 -17.34
CA PHE A 75 -3.15 2.46 -18.20
C PHE A 75 -2.58 2.73 -19.59
N VAL A 76 -1.35 3.27 -19.65
CA VAL A 76 -0.59 3.54 -20.88
C VAL A 76 0.73 2.77 -20.84
N GLU A 77 1.35 2.57 -21.99
CA GLU A 77 2.57 1.75 -22.11
C GLU A 77 3.73 2.32 -21.30
N ASP A 78 3.99 3.62 -21.40
CA ASP A 78 5.06 4.28 -20.63
C ASP A 78 4.89 4.07 -19.12
N ALA A 79 3.65 4.13 -18.62
CA ALA A 79 3.35 3.91 -17.20
C ALA A 79 3.52 2.44 -16.77
N LYS A 80 3.41 1.48 -17.69
CA LYS A 80 3.76 0.08 -17.40
C LYS A 80 5.27 -0.08 -17.29
N MET A 81 6.02 0.52 -18.21
CA MET A 81 7.48 0.47 -18.20
C MET A 81 8.03 1.11 -16.92
N GLU A 82 7.55 2.30 -16.56
CA GLU A 82 7.86 2.96 -15.28
C GLU A 82 7.53 2.05 -14.07
N SER A 83 6.40 1.34 -14.13
CA SER A 83 6.03 0.40 -13.07
C SER A 83 6.98 -0.80 -12.98
N ILE A 84 7.46 -1.32 -14.11
CA ILE A 84 8.42 -2.43 -14.15
C ILE A 84 9.79 -1.95 -13.64
N GLU A 85 10.25 -0.79 -14.07
CA GLU A 85 11.50 -0.16 -13.61
C GLU A 85 11.49 0.02 -12.09
N ALA A 86 10.41 0.57 -11.53
CA ALA A 86 10.27 0.73 -10.09
C ALA A 86 10.30 -0.59 -9.31
N ILE A 87 9.75 -1.68 -9.86
CA ILE A 87 9.84 -3.01 -9.23
C ILE A 87 11.29 -3.49 -9.21
N VAL A 88 12.01 -3.33 -10.33
CA VAL A 88 13.42 -3.73 -10.44
C VAL A 88 14.31 -2.89 -9.53
N GLU A 89 14.12 -1.58 -9.46
CA GLU A 89 14.83 -0.69 -8.54
C GLU A 89 14.57 -1.06 -7.09
N ALA A 90 13.30 -1.28 -6.70
CA ALA A 90 12.97 -1.73 -5.36
C ALA A 90 13.62 -3.10 -5.04
N ALA A 91 13.70 -4.01 -6.01
CA ALA A 91 14.36 -5.29 -5.84
C ALA A 91 15.89 -5.16 -5.67
N GLN A 92 16.54 -4.16 -6.27
CA GLN A 92 17.97 -3.92 -6.06
C GLN A 92 18.29 -3.55 -4.61
N LEU A 93 17.36 -2.89 -3.90
CA LEU A 93 17.53 -2.56 -2.49
C LEU A 93 17.61 -3.80 -1.57
N LYS A 94 17.22 -4.99 -2.06
CA LYS A 94 17.45 -6.25 -1.33
C LYS A 94 18.95 -6.56 -1.16
N GLN A 95 19.81 -6.02 -2.02
CA GLN A 95 21.25 -6.29 -1.99
C GLN A 95 21.99 -5.42 -0.98
N THR A 96 21.48 -4.22 -0.71
CA THR A 96 22.18 -3.17 0.06
C THR A 96 21.43 -2.73 1.32
N GLY A 97 20.12 -2.93 1.38
CA GLY A 97 19.23 -2.46 2.44
C GLY A 97 18.64 -3.57 3.30
N LYS A 98 17.71 -3.19 4.18
CA LYS A 98 16.91 -4.11 5.01
C LYS A 98 15.69 -4.67 4.28
N ALA A 99 15.34 -4.13 3.12
CA ALA A 99 14.18 -4.56 2.32
C ALA A 99 14.26 -6.05 2.02
N LYS A 100 13.36 -6.83 2.62
CA LYS A 100 13.34 -8.30 2.48
C LYS A 100 12.32 -8.76 1.45
N LYS A 101 11.25 -7.99 1.26
CA LYS A 101 10.09 -8.41 0.46
C LYS A 101 9.62 -7.31 -0.49
N ILE A 102 9.33 -7.68 -1.73
CA ILE A 102 8.69 -6.80 -2.72
C ILE A 102 7.25 -7.26 -2.92
N VAL A 103 6.32 -6.34 -2.69
CA VAL A 103 4.89 -6.57 -2.83
C VAL A 103 4.39 -5.73 -3.98
N VAL A 104 4.04 -6.36 -5.09
CA VAL A 104 3.55 -5.67 -6.28
C VAL A 104 2.03 -5.68 -6.29
N THR A 105 1.45 -4.50 -6.44
CA THR A 105 -0.01 -4.30 -6.39
C THR A 105 -0.43 -3.25 -7.40
N GLY A 106 -1.73 -2.99 -7.53
CA GLY A 106 -2.27 -1.95 -8.40
C GLY A 106 -2.72 -2.48 -9.75
N CYS A 107 -2.81 -1.58 -10.75
CA CYS A 107 -3.40 -1.91 -12.04
C CYS A 107 -2.61 -2.96 -12.84
N LEU A 108 -1.27 -2.92 -12.77
CA LEU A 108 -0.43 -3.88 -13.49
C LEU A 108 -0.57 -5.27 -12.87
N ALA A 109 -0.45 -5.35 -11.54
CA ALA A 109 -0.65 -6.58 -10.79
C ALA A 109 -2.04 -7.19 -11.07
N GLN A 110 -3.09 -6.38 -11.12
CA GLN A 110 -4.45 -6.89 -11.39
C GLN A 110 -4.64 -7.40 -12.83
N ARG A 111 -3.95 -6.80 -13.81
CA ARG A 111 -4.18 -7.07 -15.24
C ARG A 111 -3.23 -8.12 -15.82
N TYR A 112 -1.98 -8.13 -15.37
CA TYR A 112 -0.89 -8.93 -15.94
C TYR A 112 -0.24 -9.82 -14.87
N SER A 113 -1.04 -10.36 -13.95
CA SER A 113 -0.56 -10.98 -12.71
C SER A 113 0.42 -12.14 -12.92
N GLU A 114 0.07 -13.08 -13.80
CA GLU A 114 0.87 -14.27 -14.10
C GLU A 114 2.15 -13.86 -14.83
N GLU A 115 2.02 -13.04 -15.87
CA GLU A 115 3.15 -12.52 -16.65
C GLU A 115 4.16 -11.78 -15.76
N LEU A 116 3.66 -10.95 -14.84
CA LEU A 116 4.48 -10.20 -13.90
C LEU A 116 5.21 -11.14 -12.92
N ALA A 117 4.56 -12.19 -12.45
CA ALA A 117 5.19 -13.17 -11.56
C ALA A 117 6.23 -14.03 -12.28
N ASP A 118 5.98 -14.39 -13.54
CA ASP A 118 6.88 -15.16 -14.39
C ASP A 118 8.13 -14.36 -14.80
N GLN A 119 7.93 -13.10 -15.21
CA GLN A 119 9.02 -12.26 -15.74
C GLN A 119 9.82 -11.53 -14.65
N LEU A 120 9.21 -11.23 -13.50
CA LEU A 120 9.86 -10.53 -12.39
C LEU A 120 9.88 -11.43 -11.15
N PRO A 121 10.76 -12.43 -11.06
CA PRO A 121 10.84 -13.35 -9.91
C PRO A 121 11.14 -12.66 -8.58
N GLU A 122 11.62 -11.42 -8.59
CA GLU A 122 11.94 -10.61 -7.42
C GLU A 122 10.70 -10.11 -6.67
N ALA A 123 9.54 -10.08 -7.33
CA ALA A 123 8.26 -9.71 -6.72
C ALA A 123 7.74 -10.84 -5.81
N ASP A 124 8.04 -10.81 -4.52
CA ASP A 124 7.65 -11.87 -3.58
C ASP A 124 6.13 -12.10 -3.49
N LEU A 125 5.33 -11.05 -3.73
CA LEU A 125 3.87 -11.13 -3.80
C LEU A 125 3.36 -10.29 -4.97
N VAL A 126 2.38 -10.80 -5.71
CA VAL A 126 1.62 -10.07 -6.74
C VAL A 126 0.16 -10.07 -6.33
N VAL A 127 -0.37 -8.91 -5.93
CA VAL A 127 -1.65 -8.80 -5.22
C VAL A 127 -2.64 -7.90 -5.96
N GLY A 128 -3.83 -8.42 -6.22
CA GLY A 128 -4.94 -7.71 -6.85
C GLY A 128 -5.86 -7.03 -5.83
N PHE A 129 -6.81 -6.23 -6.33
CA PHE A 129 -7.66 -5.34 -5.49
C PHE A 129 -8.48 -6.09 -4.43
N GLU A 130 -9.03 -7.26 -4.79
CA GLU A 130 -9.87 -8.05 -3.88
C GLU A 130 -9.12 -8.53 -2.65
N GLN A 131 -7.80 -8.68 -2.76
CA GLN A 131 -6.97 -9.29 -1.73
C GLN A 131 -6.37 -8.29 -0.74
N TYR A 132 -6.70 -7.00 -0.86
CA TYR A 132 -6.17 -5.97 0.04
C TYR A 132 -6.56 -6.21 1.50
N THR A 133 -7.72 -6.81 1.78
CA THR A 133 -8.13 -7.17 3.14
C THR A 133 -7.20 -8.20 3.79
N GLY A 134 -6.67 -9.15 3.00
CA GLY A 134 -5.73 -10.16 3.45
C GLY A 134 -4.26 -9.79 3.32
N LEU A 135 -3.97 -8.63 2.73
CA LEU A 135 -2.62 -8.15 2.51
C LEU A 135 -1.76 -8.09 3.78
N PRO A 136 -2.26 -7.62 4.95
CA PRO A 136 -1.50 -7.65 6.20
C PRO A 136 -0.97 -9.05 6.55
N ALA A 137 -1.83 -10.07 6.42
CA ALA A 137 -1.47 -11.46 6.69
C ALA A 137 -0.46 -12.00 5.67
N ALA A 138 -0.66 -11.70 4.39
CA ALA A 138 0.25 -12.10 3.32
C ALA A 138 1.65 -11.52 3.51
N ILE A 139 1.76 -10.23 3.87
CA ILE A 139 3.04 -9.57 4.15
C ILE A 139 3.71 -10.17 5.39
N ARG A 140 2.97 -10.39 6.49
CA ARG A 140 3.53 -11.04 7.69
C ARG A 140 4.08 -12.43 7.38
N SER A 141 3.30 -13.23 6.67
CA SER A 141 3.71 -14.58 6.25
C SER A 141 4.97 -14.54 5.38
N SER A 142 5.03 -13.62 4.40
CA SER A 142 6.19 -13.49 3.52
C SER A 142 7.46 -13.03 4.25
N LEU A 143 7.31 -12.29 5.35
CA LEU A 143 8.38 -11.89 6.27
C LEU A 143 8.76 -12.99 7.29
N GLY A 144 8.10 -14.15 7.29
CA GLY A 144 8.33 -15.21 8.27
C GLY A 144 7.77 -14.89 9.66
N LEU A 145 6.82 -13.97 9.75
CA LEU A 145 6.17 -13.55 10.99
C LEU A 145 4.84 -14.29 11.17
N ASN A 146 4.36 -14.35 12.42
CA ASN A 146 3.03 -14.90 12.69
C ASN A 146 1.97 -14.02 12.02
N ALA A 147 1.22 -14.61 11.08
CA ALA A 147 0.21 -13.91 10.29
C ALA A 147 -1.08 -13.61 11.09
N GLY A 148 -1.25 -14.19 12.29
CA GLY A 148 -2.44 -14.08 13.12
C GLY A 148 -3.34 -15.31 13.03
N VAL A 149 -4.32 -15.40 13.95
CA VAL A 149 -5.14 -16.62 14.16
C VAL A 149 -6.13 -16.89 13.02
N ASP A 150 -6.56 -15.85 12.29
CA ASP A 150 -7.49 -15.93 11.14
C ASP A 150 -6.77 -15.93 9.78
N ALA A 151 -5.43 -15.99 9.78
CA ALA A 151 -4.61 -15.77 8.60
C ALA A 151 -4.21 -17.04 7.84
N THR A 152 -4.59 -18.24 8.32
CA THR A 152 -4.20 -19.51 7.72
C THR A 152 -4.64 -19.66 6.28
N GLU A 153 -5.81 -19.09 5.90
CA GLU A 153 -6.28 -19.13 4.51
C GLU A 153 -5.42 -18.23 3.61
N TYR A 154 -4.96 -17.08 4.09
CA TYR A 154 -4.16 -16.13 3.31
C TYR A 154 -2.68 -16.50 3.26
N ALA A 155 -2.13 -17.04 4.35
CA ALA A 155 -0.74 -17.47 4.44
C ALA A 155 -0.42 -18.67 3.52
N GLN A 156 -1.44 -19.45 3.14
CA GLN A 156 -1.32 -20.60 2.23
C GLN A 156 -1.53 -20.26 0.75
N ARG A 157 -1.87 -19.00 0.42
CA ARG A 157 -2.10 -18.60 -0.97
C ARG A 157 -0.79 -18.51 -1.76
N SER A 158 -0.90 -18.77 -3.06
CA SER A 158 0.18 -18.62 -4.02
C SER A 158 0.79 -17.22 -4.00
N ARG A 159 2.01 -17.11 -4.56
CA ARG A 159 2.69 -15.84 -4.82
C ARG A 159 1.81 -14.82 -5.56
N VAL A 160 1.03 -15.31 -6.52
CA VAL A 160 0.00 -14.53 -7.24
C VAL A 160 -1.33 -14.65 -6.50
N GLN A 161 -1.88 -13.50 -6.10
CA GLN A 161 -3.11 -13.37 -5.33
C GLN A 161 -4.00 -12.33 -6.00
N VAL A 162 -4.59 -12.70 -7.13
CA VAL A 162 -5.45 -11.81 -7.91
C VAL A 162 -6.85 -12.38 -7.96
N GLY A 163 -7.80 -11.51 -7.65
CA GLY A 163 -9.21 -11.83 -7.59
C GLY A 163 -10.02 -11.04 -8.60
N THR A 164 -11.29 -10.83 -8.29
CA THR A 164 -12.16 -10.05 -9.17
C THR A 164 -11.74 -8.56 -9.21
N ALA A 165 -11.97 -7.92 -10.36
CA ALA A 165 -11.80 -6.47 -10.49
C ALA A 165 -12.91 -5.67 -9.80
N THR A 166 -14.01 -6.33 -9.43
CA THR A 166 -15.21 -5.69 -8.88
C THR A 166 -15.23 -5.83 -7.37
N VAL A 167 -14.48 -4.95 -6.70
CA VAL A 167 -14.41 -4.92 -5.24
C VAL A 167 -15.37 -3.88 -4.64
N PRO A 168 -15.92 -4.14 -3.43
CA PRO A 168 -16.63 -3.13 -2.66
C PRO A 168 -15.75 -1.92 -2.36
N PHE A 169 -16.37 -0.74 -2.21
CA PHE A 169 -15.64 0.43 -1.73
C PHE A 169 -15.18 0.19 -0.29
N ARG A 170 -13.88 0.36 -0.08
CA ARG A 170 -13.28 0.25 1.25
C ARG A 170 -13.49 1.58 1.99
N PRO A 171 -13.65 1.54 3.33
CA PRO A 171 -13.75 2.77 4.10
C PRO A 171 -12.51 3.63 3.92
N GLU A 172 -12.72 4.94 3.81
CA GLU A 172 -11.72 5.89 3.35
C GLU A 172 -11.40 6.97 4.40
N PHE A 173 -11.85 6.78 5.65
CA PHE A 173 -11.79 7.76 6.76
C PHE A 173 -10.43 7.80 7.49
N ASP A 174 -9.67 6.71 7.52
CA ASP A 174 -8.35 6.62 8.17
C ASP A 174 -7.22 6.38 7.16
N ARG A 175 -7.20 7.20 6.11
CA ARG A 175 -6.16 7.12 5.07
C ARG A 175 -4.82 7.63 5.56
N PHE A 176 -3.75 6.91 5.23
CA PHE A 176 -2.39 7.43 5.34
C PHE A 176 -2.12 8.35 4.14
N ARG A 177 -2.01 9.66 4.35
CA ARG A 177 -1.94 10.66 3.27
C ARG A 177 -0.59 10.59 2.56
N LEU A 178 -0.61 10.39 1.24
CA LEU A 178 0.58 10.47 0.38
C LEU A 178 0.69 11.83 -0.33
N THR A 179 -0.38 12.63 -0.32
CA THR A 179 -0.38 13.97 -0.91
C THR A 179 -0.02 15.04 0.13
N PRO A 180 0.33 16.27 -0.31
CA PRO A 180 0.53 17.40 0.59
C PRO A 180 -0.68 17.67 1.49
N SER A 181 -0.44 18.18 2.69
CA SER A 181 -1.45 18.41 3.74
C SER A 181 -2.63 19.31 3.34
N HIS A 182 -2.45 20.14 2.32
CA HIS A 182 -3.44 21.11 1.86
C HIS A 182 -4.33 20.59 0.71
N THR A 183 -4.12 19.36 0.22
CA THR A 183 -4.97 18.75 -0.83
C THR A 183 -5.23 17.27 -0.57
N ALA A 184 -6.33 16.76 -1.12
CA ALA A 184 -6.61 15.34 -1.10
C ALA A 184 -7.45 14.91 -2.31
N TYR A 185 -7.20 13.69 -2.80
CA TYR A 185 -8.05 13.08 -3.82
C TYR A 185 -9.26 12.41 -3.19
N LEU A 186 -10.44 12.76 -3.70
CA LEU A 186 -11.70 12.12 -3.35
C LEU A 186 -12.14 11.20 -4.48
N ARG A 187 -12.11 9.89 -4.24
CA ARG A 187 -12.72 8.93 -5.17
C ARG A 187 -14.24 8.96 -5.00
N VAL A 188 -14.96 9.33 -6.04
CA VAL A 188 -16.43 9.31 -6.08
C VAL A 188 -17.00 8.09 -6.82
N ALA A 189 -16.21 7.51 -7.73
CA ALA A 189 -16.59 6.37 -8.54
C ALA A 189 -15.37 5.55 -8.99
N GLU A 190 -15.61 4.30 -9.38
CA GLU A 190 -14.62 3.33 -9.87
C GLU A 190 -15.18 2.62 -11.11
N GLY A 191 -14.28 2.05 -11.94
CA GLY A 191 -14.67 1.32 -13.15
C GLY A 191 -15.21 2.21 -14.27
N CYS A 192 -15.69 1.57 -15.34
CA CYS A 192 -16.21 2.24 -16.53
C CYS A 192 -17.14 1.30 -17.33
N ASP A 193 -18.24 1.83 -17.88
CA ASP A 193 -19.18 1.08 -18.75
C ASP A 193 -19.08 1.47 -20.23
N HIS A 194 -18.17 2.39 -20.58
CA HIS A 194 -17.96 2.77 -21.97
C HIS A 194 -17.28 1.65 -22.77
N ALA A 195 -17.77 1.40 -23.98
CA ALA A 195 -17.23 0.42 -24.91
C ALA A 195 -16.16 1.02 -25.85
N CYS A 196 -15.21 1.78 -25.29
CA CYS A 196 -14.11 2.35 -26.08
C CYS A 196 -13.18 1.24 -26.56
N THR A 197 -12.97 1.13 -27.88
CA THR A 197 -12.16 0.06 -28.51
C THR A 197 -10.71 -0.01 -28.01
N PHE A 198 -10.18 1.11 -27.53
CA PHE A 198 -8.80 1.24 -27.04
C PHE A 198 -8.67 1.06 -25.52
N CYS A 199 -9.76 1.10 -24.76
CA CYS A 199 -9.71 1.19 -23.30
C CYS A 199 -9.90 -0.19 -22.64
N ALA A 200 -8.93 -0.63 -21.84
CA ALA A 200 -8.99 -1.91 -21.14
C ALA A 200 -9.60 -1.80 -19.72
N ILE A 201 -9.95 -0.60 -19.24
CA ILE A 201 -10.41 -0.33 -17.87
C ILE A 201 -11.54 -1.27 -17.41
N PRO A 202 -12.60 -1.55 -18.19
CA PRO A 202 -13.66 -2.44 -17.74
C PRO A 202 -13.18 -3.85 -17.37
N GLY A 203 -12.07 -4.31 -17.97
CA GLY A 203 -11.51 -5.64 -17.73
C GLY A 203 -10.78 -5.78 -16.39
N PHE A 204 -10.12 -4.72 -15.89
CA PHE A 204 -9.29 -4.81 -14.68
C PHE A 204 -9.69 -3.87 -13.54
N ARG A 205 -10.53 -2.85 -13.80
CA ARG A 205 -11.18 -2.01 -12.76
C ARG A 205 -12.69 -2.28 -12.64
N GLY A 206 -13.22 -3.16 -13.49
CA GLY A 206 -14.62 -3.56 -13.50
C GLY A 206 -15.57 -2.51 -14.09
N ARG A 207 -16.86 -2.85 -14.06
CA ARG A 207 -17.95 -1.97 -14.49
C ARG A 207 -18.10 -0.73 -13.61
N PHE A 208 -18.72 0.30 -14.16
CA PHE A 208 -18.93 1.56 -13.45
C PHE A 208 -19.70 1.34 -12.15
N ARG A 209 -19.18 1.92 -11.06
CA ARG A 209 -19.82 1.97 -9.75
C ARG A 209 -19.54 3.33 -9.12
N SER A 210 -20.57 3.99 -8.60
CA SER A 210 -20.42 5.18 -7.78
C SER A 210 -20.58 4.84 -6.31
N LYS A 211 -19.97 5.66 -5.45
CA LYS A 211 -20.30 5.60 -4.02
C LYS A 211 -21.73 6.07 -3.81
N GLY A 212 -22.42 5.40 -2.91
CA GLY A 212 -23.71 5.89 -2.42
C GLY A 212 -23.52 7.25 -1.74
N TYR A 213 -24.49 8.13 -1.91
CA TYR A 213 -24.57 9.34 -1.11
C TYR A 213 -25.08 8.96 0.29
N SER A 214 -24.20 8.82 1.28
CA SER A 214 -24.62 8.65 2.67
C SER A 214 -24.92 10.03 3.26
N THR A 215 -26.18 10.28 3.58
CA THR A 215 -26.55 11.31 4.55
C THR A 215 -26.53 10.65 5.92
N SER A 216 -25.70 11.14 6.82
CA SER A 216 -25.49 10.67 8.21
C SER A 216 -24.39 9.61 8.37
#